data_AF-A0A2G2G0U7-F1
#
_entry.id   AF-A0A2G2G0U7-F1
#
_cell.length_a   1.000
_cell.length_b   1.000
_cell.length_c   1.000
_cell.angle_alpha   90.00
_cell.angle_beta   90.00
_cell.angle_gamma   90.00
#
_symmetry.space_group_name_H-M   'P 1'
#
loop_
_entity.id
_entity.type
_entity.pdbx_description
1 polymer ?
#
loop_
_entity_poly.entity_id
_entity_poly.type
_entity_poly.pdbx_seq_one_letter_code
_entity_poly.pdbx_strand_id
1 'polypeptide(L)'
;MTYSQSQEIKSIFERATKRKQAQSLRTPADFQKSREIIDRHDKAIATATRDYRAEYATRVELATKRLIDKAGHKTKNFTRRFVGADRFDKSAIQRQAHREVRFKHNQAISRIERSETRELTKLIETVRGRDVIKDHARNDFQKAVNRRSNQDRRIQTRARD
;
A
#
# COMPACT_ATOMS: atom_id res chain seq x y z
N MET A 1 9.16 -5.39 -15.65
CA MET A 1 7.74 -4.99 -15.57
C MET A 1 7.69 -3.50 -15.27
N THR A 2 7.53 -2.67 -16.30
CA THR A 2 7.17 -1.26 -16.14
C THR A 2 5.71 -1.22 -15.71
N TYR A 3 5.39 -0.56 -14.59
CA TYR A 3 3.99 -0.27 -14.29
C TYR A 3 3.46 0.58 -15.45
N SER A 4 2.35 0.15 -16.05
CA SER A 4 1.65 1.00 -17.01
C SER A 4 1.26 2.29 -16.28
N GLN A 5 1.38 3.46 -16.92
CA GLN A 5 0.99 4.75 -16.34
C GLN A 5 -0.39 4.69 -15.68
N SER A 6 -1.31 3.90 -16.25
CA SER A 6 -2.64 3.64 -15.70
C SER A 6 -2.63 2.93 -14.34
N GLN A 7 -1.67 2.03 -14.08
CA GLN A 7 -1.53 1.35 -12.79
C GLN A 7 -0.94 2.28 -11.71
N GLU A 8 -0.01 3.16 -12.08
CA GLU A 8 0.53 4.17 -11.17
C GLU A 8 -0.56 5.16 -10.75
N ILE A 9 -1.33 5.69 -11.71
CA ILE A 9 -2.47 6.57 -11.44
C ILE A 9 -3.49 5.90 -10.52
N LYS A 10 -3.84 4.63 -10.79
CA LYS A 10 -4.74 3.86 -9.92
C LYS A 10 -4.22 3.76 -8.49
N SER A 11 -2.93 3.48 -8.32
CA SER A 11 -2.33 3.34 -6.98
C SER A 11 -2.31 4.65 -6.20
N ILE A 12 -2.02 5.77 -6.87
CA ILE A 12 -2.05 7.11 -6.27
C ILE A 12 -3.49 7.46 -5.85
N PHE A 13 -4.45 7.23 -6.76
CA PHE A 13 -5.86 7.50 -6.48
C PHE A 13 -6.39 6.62 -5.34
N GLU A 14 -6.03 5.34 -5.32
CA GLU A 14 -6.40 4.42 -4.25
C GLU A 14 -5.85 4.91 -2.91
N ARG A 15 -4.56 5.26 -2.84
CA ARG A 15 -3.92 5.80 -1.64
C ARG A 15 -4.63 7.08 -1.15
N ALA A 16 -4.89 8.02 -2.05
CA ALA A 16 -5.59 9.26 -1.73
C ALA A 16 -7.02 8.99 -1.21
N THR A 17 -7.74 8.05 -1.84
CA THR A 17 -9.08 7.65 -1.42
C THR A 17 -9.07 7.04 -0.02
N LYS A 18 -8.11 6.15 0.28
CA LYS A 18 -7.96 5.55 1.60
C LYS A 18 -7.60 6.57 2.67
N ARG A 19 -6.69 7.52 2.38
CA ARG A 19 -6.40 8.64 3.29
C ARG A 19 -7.66 9.46 3.59
N LYS A 20 -8.43 9.83 2.57
CA LYS A 20 -9.70 10.57 2.74
C LYS A 20 -10.70 9.79 3.59
N GLN A 21 -10.87 8.49 3.33
CA GLN A 21 -11.75 7.62 4.13
C GLN A 21 -11.28 7.53 5.59
N ALA A 22 -9.97 7.42 5.81
CA ALA A 22 -9.39 7.34 7.15
C ALA A 22 -9.47 8.67 7.94
N GLN A 23 -9.57 9.80 7.25
CA GLN A 23 -9.84 11.10 7.86
C GLN A 23 -11.31 11.26 8.27
N SER A 24 -12.23 10.54 7.62
CA SER A 24 -13.67 10.55 7.97
C SER A 24 -14.06 9.58 9.10
N LEU A 25 -13.09 8.98 9.79
CA LEU A 25 -13.36 8.07 10.91
C LEU A 25 -13.96 8.85 12.09
N ARG A 26 -15.03 8.31 12.67
CA ARG A 26 -15.87 9.02 13.66
C ARG A 26 -15.24 9.10 15.05
N THR A 27 -14.45 8.11 15.45
CA THR A 27 -13.89 8.06 16.80
C THR A 27 -12.55 8.80 16.85
N PRO A 28 -12.27 9.57 17.92
CA PRO A 28 -10.97 10.24 18.08
C PRO A 28 -9.80 9.26 18.09
N ALA A 29 -9.99 8.06 18.67
CA ALA A 29 -8.94 7.04 18.75
C ALA A 29 -8.58 6.46 17.37
N ASP A 30 -9.57 6.15 16.52
CA ASP A 30 -9.30 5.64 15.18
C ASP A 30 -8.74 6.72 14.25
N PHE A 31 -9.16 7.97 14.45
CA PHE A 31 -8.60 9.13 13.74
C PHE A 31 -7.13 9.39 14.13
N GLN A 32 -6.79 9.28 15.41
CA GLN A 32 -5.41 9.40 15.86
C GLN A 32 -4.52 8.29 15.27
N LYS A 33 -5.03 7.04 15.26
CA LYS A 33 -4.34 5.92 14.60
C LYS A 33 -4.12 6.15 13.11
N SER A 34 -5.10 6.72 12.39
CA SER A 34 -4.92 7.00 10.97
C SER A 34 -3.86 8.06 10.72
N ARG A 35 -3.80 9.11 11.56
CA ARG A 35 -2.71 10.11 11.52
C ARG A 35 -1.34 9.49 11.76
N GLU A 36 -1.21 8.65 12.78
CA GLU A 36 0.06 7.98 13.09
C GLU A 36 0.55 7.10 11.93
N ILE A 37 -0.37 6.37 11.28
CA ILE A 37 -0.05 5.59 10.08
C ILE A 37 0.45 6.49 8.96
N ILE A 38 -0.26 7.58 8.67
CA ILE A 38 0.08 8.53 7.60
C ILE A 38 1.44 9.17 7.87
N ASP A 39 1.63 9.75 9.05
CA ASP A 39 2.85 10.47 9.43
C ASP A 39 4.08 9.56 9.40
N ARG A 40 3.95 8.32 9.88
CA ARG A 40 5.05 7.35 9.85
C ARG A 40 5.48 7.02 8.42
N HIS A 41 4.53 6.82 7.51
CA HIS A 41 4.85 6.51 6.12
C HIS A 41 5.36 7.74 5.36
N ASP A 42 4.85 8.94 5.65
CA ASP A 42 5.36 10.18 5.06
C ASP A 42 6.81 10.47 5.51
N LYS A 43 7.14 10.23 6.79
CA LYS A 43 8.52 10.27 7.29
C LYS A 43 9.42 9.23 6.62
N ALA A 44 8.91 8.01 6.39
CA ALA A 44 9.65 6.96 5.70
C ALA A 44 9.94 7.32 4.23
N ILE A 45 8.96 7.90 3.52
CA ILE A 45 9.14 8.40 2.15
C ILE A 45 10.16 9.54 2.13
N ALA A 46 10.05 10.50 3.04
CA ALA A 46 10.98 11.63 3.13
C ALA A 46 12.42 11.15 3.39
N THR A 47 12.59 10.21 4.32
CA THR A 47 13.88 9.57 4.63
C THR A 47 14.45 8.84 3.41
N ALA A 48 13.66 7.96 2.79
CA ALA A 48 14.08 7.22 1.60
C ALA A 48 14.45 8.14 0.42
N THR A 49 13.76 9.26 0.26
CA THR A 49 14.03 10.27 -0.76
C THR A 49 15.30 11.04 -0.46
N ARG A 50 15.51 11.44 0.80
CA ARG A 50 16.74 12.10 1.24
C ARG A 50 17.96 11.21 1.02
N ASP A 51 17.90 9.97 1.50
CA ASP A 51 19.01 9.02 1.39
C ASP A 51 19.29 8.66 -0.07
N TYR A 52 18.23 8.55 -0.90
CA TYR A 52 18.38 8.40 -2.35
C TYR A 52 19.13 9.56 -2.99
N ARG A 53 18.82 10.81 -2.62
CA ARG A 53 19.49 12.00 -3.16
C ARG A 53 20.95 12.07 -2.71
N ALA A 54 21.20 11.82 -1.42
CA ALA A 54 22.54 11.86 -0.84
C ALA A 54 23.47 10.81 -1.46
N GLU A 55 22.96 9.60 -1.69
CA GLU A 55 23.77 8.47 -2.18
C GLU A 55 23.59 8.21 -3.68
N TYR A 56 22.96 9.12 -4.44
CA TYR A 56 22.62 8.84 -5.84
C TYR A 56 23.87 8.52 -6.67
N ALA A 57 24.90 9.35 -6.55
CA ALA A 57 26.15 9.20 -7.30
C ALA A 57 26.85 7.88 -6.97
N THR A 58 27.03 7.57 -5.68
CA THR A 58 27.69 6.35 -5.22
C THR A 58 26.91 5.09 -5.61
N ARG A 59 25.58 5.13 -5.58
CA ARG A 59 24.71 4.03 -6.05
C ARG A 59 24.82 3.82 -7.56
N VAL A 60 24.95 4.89 -8.35
CA VAL A 60 25.18 4.80 -9.79
C VAL A 60 26.53 4.18 -10.08
N GLU A 61 27.60 4.64 -9.44
CA GLU A 61 28.94 4.06 -9.60
C GLU A 61 28.96 2.56 -9.29
N LEU A 62 28.32 2.15 -8.19
CA LEU A 62 28.20 0.75 -7.81
C LEU A 62 27.40 -0.05 -8.85
N ALA A 63 26.32 0.51 -9.39
CA ALA A 63 25.55 -0.11 -10.46
C ALA A 63 26.37 -0.24 -11.75
N THR A 64 27.14 0.80 -12.12
CA THR A 64 28.06 0.78 -13.26
C THR A 64 29.10 -0.33 -13.11
N LYS A 65 29.76 -0.44 -11.95
CA LYS A 65 30.73 -1.52 -11.67
C LYS A 65 30.10 -2.90 -11.87
N ARG A 66 28.92 -3.13 -11.27
CA ARG A 66 28.19 -4.40 -11.42
C ARG A 66 27.83 -4.74 -12.87
N LEU A 67 27.46 -3.73 -13.67
CA LEU A 67 27.14 -3.93 -15.09
C LEU A 67 28.38 -4.25 -15.91
N ILE A 68 29.51 -3.60 -15.62
CA ILE A 68 30.81 -3.91 -16.23
C ILE A 68 31.24 -5.34 -15.88
N ASP A 69 31.16 -5.73 -14.61
CA ASP A 69 31.51 -7.07 -14.15
C ASP A 69 30.64 -8.13 -14.85
N LYS A 70 29.34 -7.85 -14.99
CA LYS A 70 28.40 -8.72 -15.71
C LYS A 70 28.71 -8.82 -17.21
N ALA A 71 29.12 -7.72 -17.85
CA ALA A 71 29.50 -7.71 -19.26
C ALA A 71 30.83 -8.44 -19.53
N GLY A 72 31.76 -8.38 -18.56
CA GLY A 72 33.05 -9.06 -18.60
C GLY A 72 33.01 -10.55 -18.21
N HIS A 73 31.90 -11.04 -17.65
CA HIS A 73 31.77 -12.44 -17.28
C HIS A 73 31.84 -13.33 -18.53
N LYS A 74 32.86 -14.22 -18.58
CA LYS A 74 33.00 -15.20 -19.66
C LYS A 74 31.81 -16.16 -19.64
N THR A 75 31.05 -16.22 -20.73
CA THR A 75 30.06 -17.27 -20.97
C THR A 75 30.71 -18.34 -21.84
N LYS A 76 30.39 -19.62 -21.61
CA LYS A 76 30.90 -20.75 -22.45
C LYS A 76 30.34 -20.72 -23.89
N ASN A 77 29.52 -19.73 -24.22
CA ASN A 77 28.89 -19.55 -25.53
C ASN A 77 29.76 -18.65 -26.40
N PHE A 78 30.51 -19.26 -27.32
CA PHE A 78 31.37 -18.55 -28.26
C PHE A 78 30.53 -17.82 -29.32
N THR A 79 30.32 -16.52 -29.15
CA THR A 79 29.79 -15.63 -30.19
C THR A 79 30.95 -14.99 -30.95
N ARG A 80 31.02 -15.19 -32.27
CA ARG A 80 32.05 -14.57 -33.14
C ARG A 80 32.02 -13.05 -32.98
N ARG A 81 33.19 -12.45 -32.74
CA ARG A 81 33.39 -11.03 -32.36
C ARG A 81 32.79 -10.00 -33.36
N PHE A 82 32.56 -10.40 -34.61
CA PHE A 82 32.00 -9.55 -35.68
C PHE A 82 30.47 -9.54 -35.76
N VAL A 83 29.78 -10.43 -35.03
CA VAL A 83 28.31 -10.62 -35.10
C VAL A 83 27.62 -10.13 -33.81
N GLY A 84 28.37 -9.60 -32.85
CA GLY A 84 27.84 -9.13 -31.57
C GLY A 84 28.05 -7.63 -31.38
N ALA A 85 27.01 -6.92 -30.93
CA ALA A 85 27.15 -5.56 -30.42
C ALA A 85 28.24 -5.50 -29.35
N ASP A 86 29.02 -4.41 -29.32
CA ASP A 86 30.05 -4.20 -28.31
C ASP A 86 29.44 -4.33 -26.91
N ARG A 87 29.92 -5.32 -26.14
CA ARG A 87 29.45 -5.57 -24.77
C ARG A 87 29.86 -4.46 -23.81
N PHE A 88 30.75 -3.55 -24.24
CA PHE A 88 31.36 -2.51 -23.43
C PHE A 88 31.07 -1.09 -23.93
N ASP A 89 29.88 -0.81 -24.49
CA ASP A 89 29.45 0.58 -24.69
C ASP A 89 29.28 1.28 -23.32
N LYS A 90 30.30 2.07 -22.95
CA LYS A 90 30.35 2.86 -21.71
C LYS A 90 29.12 3.75 -21.56
N SER A 91 28.64 4.36 -22.64
CA SER A 91 27.50 5.26 -22.61
C SER A 91 26.19 4.51 -22.30
N ALA A 92 26.02 3.32 -22.90
CA ALA A 92 24.87 2.46 -22.64
C ALA A 92 24.88 1.93 -21.20
N ILE A 93 26.04 1.49 -20.71
CA ILE A 93 26.21 1.01 -19.33
C ILE A 93 25.85 2.13 -18.34
N GLN A 94 26.32 3.36 -18.57
CA GLN A 94 26.02 4.49 -17.70
C GLN A 94 24.52 4.83 -17.69
N ARG A 95 23.88 4.89 -18.87
CA ARG A 95 22.42 5.10 -18.97
C ARG A 95 21.65 4.00 -18.24
N GLN A 96 22.08 2.75 -18.39
CA GLN A 96 21.46 1.60 -17.73
C GLN A 96 21.64 1.66 -16.21
N ALA A 97 22.82 2.04 -15.70
CA ALA A 97 23.08 2.21 -14.28
C ALA A 97 22.13 3.25 -13.65
N HIS A 98 21.99 4.42 -14.28
CA HIS A 98 21.03 5.43 -13.84
C HIS A 98 19.59 4.91 -13.83
N ARG A 99 19.19 4.18 -14.88
CA ARG A 99 17.85 3.59 -14.98
C ARG A 99 17.60 2.59 -13.84
N GLU A 100 18.57 1.73 -13.53
CA GLU A 100 18.44 0.74 -12.45
C GLU A 100 18.33 1.40 -11.07
N VAL A 101 19.13 2.43 -10.81
CA VAL A 101 19.09 3.16 -9.54
C VAL A 101 17.75 3.86 -9.35
N ARG A 102 17.25 4.56 -10.38
CA ARG A 102 15.92 5.19 -10.38
C ARG A 102 14.81 4.16 -10.19
N PHE A 103 14.89 3.04 -10.91
CA PHE A 103 13.90 1.98 -10.82
C PHE A 103 13.83 1.38 -9.42
N LYS A 104 14.99 1.08 -8.81
CA LYS A 104 15.06 0.55 -7.43
C LYS A 104 14.50 1.54 -6.41
N HIS A 105 14.79 2.83 -6.58
CA HIS A 105 14.22 3.87 -5.71
C HIS A 105 12.70 3.94 -5.82
N ASN A 106 12.17 4.01 -7.04
CA ASN A 106 10.72 4.03 -7.27
C ASN A 106 10.06 2.78 -6.69
N GLN A 107 10.68 1.60 -6.85
CA GLN A 107 10.18 0.37 -6.24
C GLN A 107 10.16 0.44 -4.70
N ALA A 108 11.16 1.04 -4.08
CA ALA A 108 11.19 1.24 -2.63
C ALA A 108 10.05 2.16 -2.17
N ILE A 109 9.84 3.29 -2.84
CA ILE A 109 8.72 4.21 -2.56
C ILE A 109 7.37 3.49 -2.71
N SER A 110 7.14 2.81 -3.84
CA SER A 110 5.88 2.10 -4.07
C SER A 110 5.61 0.99 -3.03
N ARG A 111 6.64 0.38 -2.44
CA ARG A 111 6.46 -0.59 -1.34
C ARG A 111 5.97 0.09 -0.08
N ILE A 112 6.52 1.27 0.25
CA ILE A 112 6.09 2.07 1.40
C ILE A 112 4.62 2.49 1.21
N GLU A 113 4.27 3.01 0.04
CA GLU A 113 2.90 3.43 -0.28
C GLU A 113 1.90 2.27 -0.22
N ARG A 114 2.26 1.08 -0.73
CA ARG A 114 1.40 -0.11 -0.61
C ARG A 114 1.22 -0.56 0.83
N SER A 115 2.26 -0.47 1.64
CA SER A 115 2.17 -0.77 3.08
C SER A 115 1.16 0.15 3.75
N GLU A 116 1.25 1.45 3.46
CA GLU A 116 0.33 2.46 3.98
C GLU A 116 -1.12 2.14 3.60
N THR A 117 -1.39 1.93 2.30
CA THR A 117 -2.73 1.61 1.80
C THR A 117 -3.31 0.36 2.46
N ARG A 118 -2.49 -0.67 2.69
CA ARG A 118 -2.91 -1.90 3.37
C ARG A 118 -3.28 -1.64 4.83
N GLU A 119 -2.48 -0.88 5.55
CA GLU A 119 -2.75 -0.56 6.96
C GLU A 119 -4.00 0.32 7.12
N LEU A 120 -4.14 1.35 6.28
CA LEU A 120 -5.35 2.18 6.27
C LEU A 120 -6.60 1.35 5.92
N THR A 121 -6.48 0.42 4.97
CA THR A 121 -7.59 -0.49 4.63
C THR A 121 -8.01 -1.35 5.82
N LYS A 122 -7.04 -1.97 6.51
CA LYS A 122 -7.32 -2.76 7.72
C LYS A 122 -7.97 -1.93 8.82
N LEU A 123 -7.51 -0.69 9.03
CA LEU A 123 -8.10 0.22 10.02
C LEU A 123 -9.56 0.52 9.66
N ILE A 124 -9.83 0.91 8.42
CA ILE A 124 -11.19 1.21 7.93
C ILE A 124 -12.11 -0.01 8.07
N GLU A 125 -11.64 -1.20 7.68
CA GLU A 125 -12.40 -2.45 7.82
C GLU A 125 -12.71 -2.78 9.28
N THR A 126 -11.73 -2.59 10.18
CA THR A 126 -11.92 -2.80 11.61
C THR A 126 -12.98 -1.85 12.18
N VAL A 127 -12.94 -0.57 11.79
CA VAL A 127 -13.95 0.42 12.24
C VAL A 127 -15.33 0.06 11.71
N ARG A 128 -15.45 -0.28 10.43
CA ARG A 128 -16.72 -0.72 9.83
C ARG A 128 -17.28 -1.96 10.53
N GLY A 129 -16.43 -2.92 10.89
CA GLY A 129 -16.85 -4.11 11.65
C GLY A 129 -17.41 -3.76 13.02
N ARG A 130 -16.82 -2.79 13.73
CA ARG A 130 -17.35 -2.31 15.03
C ARG A 130 -18.71 -1.62 14.87
N ASP A 131 -18.88 -0.81 13.83
CA ASP A 131 -20.15 -0.12 13.56
C ASP A 131 -21.28 -1.12 13.29
N VAL A 132 -21.03 -2.17 12.51
CA VAL A 132 -22.00 -3.24 12.24
C VAL A 132 -22.42 -3.95 13.54
N ILE A 133 -21.47 -4.32 14.40
CA ILE A 133 -21.78 -4.96 15.69
C ILE A 133 -22.62 -4.04 16.58
N LYS A 134 -22.28 -2.75 16.61
CA LYS A 134 -23.02 -1.75 17.40
C LYS A 134 -24.47 -1.62 16.92
N ASP A 135 -24.69 -1.59 15.61
CA ASP A 135 -26.04 -1.50 15.04
C ASP A 135 -26.87 -2.74 15.33
N HIS A 136 -26.28 -3.95 15.24
CA HIS A 136 -26.94 -5.20 15.66
C HIS A 136 -27.30 -5.21 17.14
N ALA A 137 -26.35 -4.87 18.02
CA ALA A 137 -26.60 -4.83 19.46
C ALA A 137 -27.70 -3.81 19.83
N ARG A 138 -27.74 -2.66 19.16
CA ARG A 138 -28.78 -1.65 19.33
C ARG A 138 -30.15 -2.18 18.90
N ASN A 139 -30.23 -2.85 17.76
CA ASN A 139 -31.47 -3.42 17.25
C ASN A 139 -32.00 -4.54 18.16
N ASP A 140 -31.13 -5.42 18.67
CA ASP A 140 -31.49 -6.50 19.57
C ASP A 140 -31.99 -5.97 20.92
N PHE A 141 -31.30 -4.95 21.47
CA PHE A 141 -31.75 -4.28 22.69
C PHE A 141 -33.12 -3.62 22.48
N GLN A 142 -33.32 -2.91 21.37
CA GLN A 142 -34.60 -2.26 21.07
C GLN A 142 -35.74 -3.26 20.88
N LYS A 143 -35.46 -4.42 20.26
CA LYS A 143 -36.41 -5.53 20.14
C LYS A 143 -36.74 -6.14 21.51
N ALA A 144 -35.76 -6.30 22.39
CA ALA A 144 -35.96 -6.82 23.74
C ALA A 144 -36.77 -5.85 24.62
N VAL A 145 -36.50 -4.54 24.54
CA VAL A 145 -37.27 -3.50 25.23
C VAL A 145 -38.71 -3.47 24.73
N ASN A 146 -38.94 -3.49 23.41
CA ASN A 146 -40.29 -3.54 22.83
C ASN A 146 -41.06 -4.82 23.22
N ARG A 147 -40.38 -5.94 23.49
CA ARG A 147 -41.02 -7.15 24.00
C ARG A 147 -41.43 -7.00 25.47
N ARG A 148 -40.62 -6.34 26.29
CA ARG A 148 -40.97 -6.06 27.70
C ARG A 148 -42.06 -5.00 27.85
N SER A 149 -42.17 -4.03 26.95
CA SER A 149 -43.31 -3.10 26.95
C SER A 149 -44.62 -3.75 26.50
N ASN A 150 -44.56 -4.91 25.86
CA ASN A 150 -45.72 -5.71 25.46
C ASN A 150 -45.99 -6.82 26.49
N GLN A 151 -46.39 -6.41 27.69
CA GLN A 151 -46.98 -7.25 28.74
C GLN A 151 -48.28 -6.53 29.13
N ASP A 152 -49.48 -6.93 28.69
CA ASP A 152 -50.09 -8.25 28.85
C ASP A 152 -51.09 -8.56 27.71
N ARG A 153 -50.79 -9.51 26.83
CA ARG A 153 -51.78 -10.13 25.90
C ARG A 153 -51.71 -11.65 26.02
N ARG A 154 -51.77 -12.17 27.24
CA ARG A 154 -52.24 -13.55 27.43
C ARG A 154 -53.74 -13.57 27.18
N ILE A 155 -54.08 -13.95 25.95
CA ILE A 155 -55.44 -14.24 25.50
C ILE A 155 -56.03 -15.32 26.42
N GLN A 156 -57.05 -15.00 27.21
CA GLN A 156 -58.00 -16.00 27.70
C GLN A 156 -59.11 -16.14 26.65
N THR A 157 -58.94 -17.06 25.69
CA THR A 157 -60.07 -17.59 24.92
C THR A 157 -60.83 -18.53 25.84
N ARG A 158 -61.91 -18.03 26.47
CA ARG A 158 -62.92 -18.90 27.09
C ARG A 158 -63.65 -19.65 25.97
N ALA A 159 -63.67 -20.98 26.07
CA ALA A 159 -64.46 -21.85 25.22
C ALA A 159 -65.96 -21.52 25.36
N ARG A 160 -66.68 -21.57 24.24
CA ARG A 160 -68.14 -21.45 24.17
C ARG A 160 -68.76 -22.78 24.59
N ASP A 161 -69.67 -22.72 25.56
CA ASP A 161 -70.75 -23.69 25.74
C ASP A 161 -72.07 -23.06 25.24
#